data_AF-A0A410PN71-F1
#
_entry.id   AF-A0A410PN71-F1
#
_cell.length_a   1.000
_cell.length_b   1.000
_cell.length_c   1.000
_cell.angle_alpha   90.00
_cell.angle_beta   90.00
_cell.angle_gamma   90.00
#
_symmetry.space_group_name_H-M   'P 1'
#
loop_
_entity.id
_entity.type
_entity.pdbx_description
1 polymer ?
#
loop_
_entity_poly.entity_id
_entity_poly.type
_entity_poly.pdbx_seq_one_letter_code
_entity_poly.pdbx_strand_id
1 'polypeptide(L)'
;MENLSSKPCINVITDNVDNVLLKNILAGIEEEELPYEIFNLNNKDLTSTTHRASQQSKLGVALGFSNNRVIVHYTKLKENNAIIDTSLKDYEITKARKIGNNAARLYKVMPFKDITSPDLDNLVENIKLKIIEVLKKHE
;
A
#
# COMPACT_ATOMS: atom_id res chain seq x y z
N MET A 1 -17.46 14.65 11.08
CA MET A 1 -16.14 14.59 10.41
C MET A 1 -15.13 14.37 11.52
N GLU A 2 -14.66 13.14 11.69
CA GLU A 2 -13.67 12.82 12.71
C GLU A 2 -12.32 13.46 12.38
N ASN A 3 -11.67 13.93 13.44
CA ASN A 3 -10.48 14.74 13.45
C ASN A 3 -9.33 13.95 12.80
N LEU A 4 -8.87 14.34 11.61
CA LEU A 4 -7.68 13.75 11.00
C LEU A 4 -6.48 14.10 11.89
N SER A 5 -5.89 13.07 12.47
CA SER A 5 -4.65 13.13 13.25
C SER A 5 -3.61 14.05 12.60
N SER A 6 -3.00 14.93 13.39
CA SER A 6 -1.99 15.87 12.90
C SER A 6 -0.71 15.16 12.47
N LYS A 7 -0.48 13.92 12.94
CA LYS A 7 0.73 13.14 12.68
C LYS A 7 0.67 12.46 11.31
N PRO A 8 1.72 12.55 10.49
CA PRO A 8 1.75 11.88 9.19
C PRO A 8 1.85 10.35 9.36
N CYS A 9 0.86 9.60 8.85
CA CYS A 9 0.69 8.16 9.02
C CYS A 9 0.22 7.45 7.72
N ILE A 10 0.45 6.14 7.62
CA ILE A 10 -0.10 5.31 6.53
C ILE A 10 -1.55 4.98 6.87
N ASN A 11 -2.48 5.31 5.97
CA ASN A 11 -3.88 4.94 6.15
C ASN A 11 -4.07 3.47 5.75
N VAL A 12 -4.64 2.66 6.64
CA VAL A 12 -4.89 1.24 6.44
C VAL A 12 -6.39 0.99 6.38
N ILE A 13 -6.88 0.46 5.26
CA ILE A 13 -8.28 0.15 5.02
C ILE A 13 -8.49 -1.36 5.15
N THR A 14 -9.39 -1.79 6.05
CA THR A 14 -9.68 -3.22 6.24
C THR A 14 -11.09 -3.47 6.77
N ASP A 15 -11.64 -4.65 6.50
CA ASP A 15 -12.84 -5.21 7.13
C ASP A 15 -12.51 -6.25 8.21
N ASN A 16 -11.22 -6.63 8.36
CA ASN A 16 -10.77 -7.66 9.28
C ASN A 16 -9.45 -7.24 9.95
N VAL A 17 -9.57 -6.60 11.12
CA VAL A 17 -8.41 -6.13 11.91
C VAL A 17 -7.64 -7.26 12.60
N ASP A 18 -8.27 -8.41 12.81
CA ASP A 18 -7.70 -9.51 13.59
C ASP A 18 -6.89 -10.51 12.77
N ASN A 19 -6.92 -10.37 11.44
CA ASN A 19 -6.21 -11.26 10.52
C ASN A 19 -4.69 -11.28 10.78
N VAL A 20 -4.12 -12.49 10.82
CA VAL A 20 -2.69 -12.71 11.12
C VAL A 20 -1.78 -12.10 10.05
N LEU A 21 -2.17 -12.14 8.77
CA LEU A 21 -1.42 -11.51 7.68
C LEU A 21 -1.44 -10.00 7.83
N LEU A 22 -2.59 -9.39 8.14
CA LEU A 22 -2.69 -7.97 8.40
C LEU A 22 -1.81 -7.56 9.59
N LYS A 23 -1.87 -8.27 10.72
CA LYS A 23 -1.00 -8.02 11.88
C LYS A 23 0.48 -8.02 11.51
N ASN A 24 0.90 -8.92 10.62
CA ASN A 24 2.27 -8.94 10.12
C ASN A 24 2.60 -7.80 9.16
N ILE A 25 1.67 -7.40 8.30
CA ILE A 25 1.80 -6.19 7.48
C ILE A 25 2.01 -4.96 8.37
N LEU A 26 1.15 -4.77 9.38
CA LEU A 26 1.22 -3.62 10.30
C LEU A 26 2.54 -3.57 11.05
N ALA A 27 2.99 -4.71 11.57
CA ALA A 27 4.26 -4.76 12.27
C ALA A 27 5.48 -4.56 11.33
N GLY A 28 5.34 -4.81 10.03
CA GLY A 28 6.33 -4.42 9.03
C GLY A 28 6.40 -2.90 8.79
N ILE A 29 5.28 -2.19 8.94
CA ILE A 29 5.26 -0.72 8.91
C ILE A 29 5.96 -0.17 10.16
N GLU A 30 5.71 -0.76 11.34
CA GLU A 30 6.32 -0.37 12.62
C GLU A 30 7.84 -0.59 12.66
N GLU A 31 8.33 -1.68 12.07
CA GLU A 31 9.79 -1.95 11.91
C GLU A 31 10.50 -0.87 11.10
N GLU A 32 9.78 -0.18 10.21
CA GLU A 32 10.27 0.96 9.45
C GLU A 32 9.90 2.28 10.15
N GLU A 33 9.55 2.27 11.44
CA GLU A 33 9.33 3.46 12.28
C GLU A 33 8.29 4.45 11.72
N LEU A 34 7.32 3.96 10.93
CA LEU A 34 6.19 4.78 10.48
C LEU A 34 4.93 4.43 11.27
N PRO A 35 4.11 5.44 11.66
CA PRO A 35 2.81 5.17 12.23
C PRO A 35 1.81 4.78 11.14
N TYR A 36 0.77 4.04 11.52
CA TYR A 36 -0.40 3.79 10.70
C TYR A 36 -1.69 4.09 11.47
N GLU A 37 -2.77 4.32 10.74
CA GLU A 37 -4.13 4.43 11.28
C GLU A 37 -5.05 3.50 10.52
N ILE A 38 -5.89 2.75 11.24
CA ILE A 38 -6.80 1.77 10.67
C ILE A 38 -8.18 2.39 10.51
N PHE A 39 -8.74 2.25 9.31
CA PHE A 39 -10.10 2.65 8.95
C PHE A 39 -10.87 1.45 8.39
N ASN A 40 -12.17 1.42 8.66
CA ASN A 40 -13.04 0.34 8.20
C ASN A 40 -13.33 0.46 6.70
N LEU A 41 -13.25 -0.66 5.96
CA LEU A 41 -13.62 -0.75 4.54
C LEU A 41 -15.11 -0.43 4.30
N ASN A 42 -15.98 -0.68 5.28
CA ASN A 42 -17.42 -0.44 5.24
C ASN A 42 -18.13 -1.10 4.04
N ASN A 43 -17.75 -2.33 3.70
CA ASN A 43 -18.28 -3.08 2.55
C ASN A 43 -18.17 -2.33 1.20
N LYS A 44 -17.20 -1.42 1.07
CA LYS A 44 -16.90 -0.71 -0.19
C LYS A 44 -15.86 -1.49 -0.99
N ASP A 45 -15.68 -1.09 -2.24
CA ASP A 45 -14.61 -1.63 -3.07
C ASP A 45 -13.22 -1.27 -2.49
N LEU A 46 -12.36 -2.28 -2.39
CA LEU A 46 -11.04 -2.16 -1.75
C LEU A 46 -10.11 -1.24 -2.54
N THR A 47 -10.10 -1.34 -3.88
CA THR A 47 -9.19 -0.59 -4.75
C THR A 47 -9.48 0.91 -4.69
N SER A 48 -10.72 1.30 -4.95
CA SER A 48 -11.19 2.69 -4.91
C SER A 48 -11.03 3.31 -3.52
N THR A 49 -11.35 2.55 -2.46
CA THR A 49 -11.24 3.05 -1.09
C THR A 49 -9.77 3.24 -0.68
N THR A 50 -8.88 2.33 -1.06
CA THR A 50 -7.43 2.44 -0.78
C THR A 50 -6.80 3.59 -1.55
N HIS A 51 -7.17 3.77 -2.82
CA HIS A 51 -6.72 4.93 -3.60
C HIS A 51 -7.17 6.25 -2.98
N ARG A 52 -8.45 6.39 -2.59
CA ARG A 52 -8.92 7.58 -1.89
C ARG A 52 -8.19 7.79 -0.56
N ALA A 53 -7.91 6.72 0.17
CA ALA A 53 -7.17 6.78 1.42
C ALA A 53 -5.72 7.27 1.21
N SER A 54 -5.08 6.94 0.08
CA SER A 54 -3.73 7.43 -0.24
C SER A 54 -3.75 8.93 -0.55
N GLN A 55 -4.79 9.42 -1.22
CA GLN A 55 -5.02 10.86 -1.47
C GLN A 55 -5.27 11.67 -0.18
N GLN A 56 -5.87 11.03 0.83
CA GLN A 56 -6.16 11.65 2.13
C GLN A 56 -5.00 11.54 3.13
N SER A 57 -4.07 10.60 2.93
CA SER A 57 -2.90 10.44 3.77
C SER A 57 -1.91 11.58 3.55
N LYS A 58 -1.38 12.16 4.64
CA LYS A 58 -0.27 13.13 4.56
C LYS A 58 1.02 12.52 3.99
N LEU A 59 1.18 11.19 4.09
CA LEU A 59 2.30 10.47 3.49
C LEU A 59 2.08 10.20 2.00
N GLY A 60 0.85 10.37 1.49
CA GLY A 60 0.47 10.00 0.13
C GLY A 60 0.43 8.48 -0.10
N VAL A 61 0.53 7.67 0.95
CA VAL A 61 0.55 6.20 0.90
C VAL A 61 -0.64 5.64 1.69
N ALA A 62 -1.30 4.63 1.14
CA ALA A 62 -2.30 3.85 1.85
C ALA A 62 -2.18 2.36 1.55
N LEU A 63 -2.71 1.56 2.47
CA LEU A 63 -2.76 0.11 2.39
C LEU A 63 -4.21 -0.37 2.49
N GLY A 64 -4.62 -1.27 1.61
CA GLY A 64 -5.91 -1.96 1.68
C GLY A 64 -5.69 -3.43 1.98
N PHE A 65 -6.49 -4.02 2.86
CA PHE A 65 -6.49 -5.44 3.15
C PHE A 65 -7.92 -5.97 3.30
N SER A 66 -8.30 -6.99 2.51
CA SER A 66 -9.55 -7.73 2.69
C SER A 66 -9.43 -9.06 1.96
N ASN A 67 -9.99 -10.14 2.53
CA ASN A 67 -9.95 -11.49 1.96
C ASN A 67 -8.55 -11.94 1.51
N ASN A 68 -7.53 -11.65 2.32
CA ASN A 68 -6.10 -11.86 2.05
C ASN A 68 -5.54 -11.14 0.80
N ARG A 69 -6.34 -10.35 0.09
CA ARG A 69 -5.86 -9.41 -0.92
C ARG A 69 -5.30 -8.19 -0.21
N VAL A 70 -4.13 -7.75 -0.66
CA VAL A 70 -3.42 -6.59 -0.15
C VAL A 70 -3.11 -5.64 -1.30
N ILE A 71 -3.41 -4.36 -1.08
CA ILE A 71 -3.15 -3.26 -2.01
C ILE A 71 -2.25 -2.25 -1.31
N VAL A 72 -1.15 -1.84 -1.93
CA VAL A 72 -0.35 -0.67 -1.51
C VAL A 72 -0.45 0.38 -2.61
N HIS A 73 -1.02 1.52 -2.27
CA HIS A 73 -1.32 2.60 -3.22
C HIS A 73 -0.53 3.87 -2.90
N TYR A 74 -0.20 4.62 -3.93
CA TYR A 74 0.47 5.92 -3.86
C TYR A 74 -0.36 6.96 -4.60
N THR A 75 -0.60 8.10 -3.94
CA THR A 75 -1.56 9.13 -4.39
C THR A 75 -1.34 9.66 -5.80
N LYS A 76 -0.13 9.59 -6.36
CA LYS A 76 0.17 10.09 -7.71
C LYS A 76 -0.18 9.10 -8.82
N LEU A 77 -0.60 7.89 -8.47
CA LEU A 77 -0.98 6.86 -9.44
C LEU A 77 -2.49 6.88 -9.65
N LYS A 78 -2.92 6.45 -10.84
CA LYS A 78 -4.34 6.20 -11.11
C LYS A 78 -4.86 5.10 -10.18
N GLU A 79 -6.16 5.11 -9.94
CA GLU A 79 -6.85 4.16 -9.06
C GLU A 79 -6.45 2.70 -9.31
N ASN A 80 -6.51 2.26 -10.57
CA ASN A 80 -6.21 0.89 -10.97
C ASN A 80 -4.71 0.57 -11.11
N ASN A 81 -3.84 1.52 -10.77
CA ASN A 81 -2.39 1.43 -10.95
C ASN A 81 -1.65 1.40 -9.60
N ALA A 82 -2.17 0.68 -8.62
CA ALA A 82 -1.49 0.44 -7.35
C ALA A 82 -0.04 -0.07 -7.54
N ILE A 83 0.83 0.20 -6.56
CA ILE A 83 2.22 -0.29 -6.56
C ILE A 83 2.24 -1.78 -6.29
N ILE A 84 1.44 -2.23 -5.31
CA ILE A 84 1.24 -3.64 -4.98
C ILE A 84 -0.25 -3.92 -5.05
N ASP A 85 -0.63 -4.98 -5.73
CA ASP A 85 -1.97 -5.58 -5.69
C ASP A 85 -1.79 -7.10 -5.83
N THR A 86 -1.94 -7.82 -4.73
CA THR A 86 -1.68 -9.27 -4.69
C THR A 86 -2.55 -9.97 -3.66
N SER A 87 -2.74 -11.28 -3.81
CA SER A 87 -3.38 -12.12 -2.80
C SER A 87 -2.34 -12.94 -2.07
N LEU A 88 -2.43 -12.96 -0.75
CA LEU A 88 -1.57 -13.75 0.13
C LEU A 88 -2.24 -15.07 0.49
N LYS A 89 -1.43 -16.12 0.64
CA LYS A 89 -1.85 -17.35 1.30
C LYS A 89 -1.58 -17.23 2.79
N ASP A 90 -2.32 -17.96 3.61
CA ASP A 90 -2.25 -17.85 5.08
C ASP A 90 -0.84 -18.12 5.65
N TYR A 91 -0.04 -18.93 4.96
CA TYR A 91 1.34 -19.24 5.36
C TYR A 91 2.38 -18.18 4.93
N GLU A 92 2.01 -17.20 4.10
CA GLU A 92 2.93 -16.18 3.55
C GLU A 92 3.23 -15.03 4.54
N ILE A 93 3.41 -15.36 5.82
CA ILE A 93 3.64 -14.41 6.93
C ILE A 93 4.84 -13.49 6.66
N THR A 94 5.95 -14.05 6.20
CA THR A 94 7.17 -13.30 5.87
C THR A 94 6.95 -12.32 4.71
N LYS A 95 6.14 -12.70 3.71
CA LYS A 95 5.80 -11.82 2.59
C LYS A 95 4.88 -10.70 3.04
N ALA A 96 3.91 -11.00 3.91
CA ALA A 96 3.03 -10.02 4.54
C ALA A 96 3.86 -8.95 5.30
N ARG A 97 4.84 -9.39 6.11
CA ARG A 97 5.77 -8.50 6.80
C ARG A 97 6.52 -7.57 5.85
N LYS A 98 7.08 -8.12 4.76
CA LYS A 98 7.81 -7.37 3.75
C LYS A 98 6.95 -6.35 3.01
N ILE A 99 5.68 -6.66 2.75
CA ILE A 99 4.74 -5.70 2.16
C ILE A 99 4.57 -4.49 3.09
N GLY A 100 4.44 -4.72 4.39
CA GLY A 100 4.44 -3.66 5.41
C GLY A 100 5.70 -2.79 5.34
N ASN A 101 6.88 -3.43 5.35
CA ASN A 101 8.14 -2.70 5.24
C ASN A 101 8.19 -1.87 3.95
N ASN A 102 7.78 -2.44 2.81
CA ASN A 102 7.85 -1.78 1.51
C ASN A 102 6.86 -0.62 1.38
N ALA A 103 5.67 -0.70 2.00
CA ALA A 103 4.74 0.42 2.08
C ALA A 103 5.38 1.61 2.81
N ALA A 104 6.14 1.36 3.88
CA ALA A 104 6.87 2.40 4.59
C ALA A 104 8.09 2.93 3.82
N ARG A 105 8.88 2.03 3.23
CA ARG A 105 10.04 2.39 2.40
C ARG A 105 9.64 3.19 1.16
N LEU A 106 8.45 2.97 0.60
CA LEU A 106 7.88 3.77 -0.47
C LEU A 106 7.76 5.25 -0.08
N TYR A 107 7.24 5.55 1.11
CA TYR A 107 7.19 6.92 1.62
C TYR A 107 8.59 7.48 1.90
N LYS A 108 9.47 6.68 2.51
CA LYS A 108 10.85 7.08 2.82
C LYS A 108 11.76 7.21 1.59
N VAL A 109 11.26 6.89 0.38
CA VAL A 109 12.04 6.85 -0.86
C VAL A 109 13.28 5.96 -0.71
N MET A 110 13.09 4.80 -0.09
CA MET A 110 14.11 3.76 0.05
C MET A 110 13.83 2.63 -0.94
N PRO A 111 14.88 1.88 -1.38
CA PRO A 111 14.67 0.66 -2.17
C PRO A 111 13.68 -0.29 -1.48
N PHE A 112 12.99 -1.17 -2.18
CA PHE A 112 12.16 -2.17 -1.51
C PHE A 112 13.03 -3.31 -0.95
N LYS A 113 12.61 -3.95 0.14
CA LYS A 113 13.24 -5.17 0.66
C LYS A 113 12.93 -6.32 -0.30
N ASP A 114 13.94 -7.13 -0.55
CA ASP A 114 13.87 -8.40 -1.29
C ASP A 114 13.20 -8.32 -2.66
N ILE A 115 13.45 -7.23 -3.38
CA ILE A 115 13.29 -7.23 -4.83
C ILE A 115 14.54 -7.89 -5.41
N THR A 116 14.38 -9.03 -6.09
CA THR A 116 15.47 -9.63 -6.86
C THR A 116 15.78 -8.76 -8.09
N SER A 117 16.99 -8.79 -8.63
CA SER A 117 17.32 -7.95 -9.81
C SER A 117 16.37 -8.14 -11.00
N PRO A 118 15.90 -9.36 -11.36
CA PRO A 118 14.88 -9.52 -12.39
C PRO A 118 13.52 -8.88 -12.03
N ASP A 119 13.14 -8.92 -10.75
CA ASP A 119 11.90 -8.27 -10.28
C ASP A 119 12.04 -6.74 -10.29
N LEU A 120 13.26 -6.22 -10.09
CA LEU A 120 13.55 -4.78 -10.13
C LEU A 120 13.39 -4.24 -11.54
N ASP A 121 13.95 -4.92 -12.54
CA ASP A 121 13.85 -4.52 -13.94
C ASP A 121 12.39 -4.52 -14.40
N ASN A 122 11.65 -5.58 -14.03
CA ASN A 122 10.22 -5.67 -14.30
C ASN A 122 9.42 -4.59 -13.56
N LEU A 123 9.74 -4.28 -12.31
CA LEU A 123 9.07 -3.21 -11.57
C LEU A 123 9.35 -1.84 -12.18
N VAL A 124 10.61 -1.57 -12.54
CA VAL A 124 11.03 -0.32 -13.20
C VAL A 124 10.32 -0.18 -14.54
N GLU A 125 10.24 -1.23 -15.34
CA GLU A 125 9.54 -1.21 -16.62
C GLU A 125 8.03 -0.98 -16.45
N ASN A 126 7.41 -1.67 -15.48
CA ASN A 126 6.00 -1.45 -15.14
C ASN A 126 5.74 0.00 -14.66
N ILE A 127 6.63 0.57 -13.85
CA ILE A 127 6.54 1.96 -13.41
C ILE A 127 6.67 2.91 -14.60
N LYS A 128 7.64 2.69 -15.50
CA LYS A 128 7.83 3.50 -16.72
C LYS A 128 6.57 3.47 -17.60
N LEU A 129 6.03 2.29 -17.89
CA LEU A 129 4.81 2.13 -18.70
C LEU A 129 3.63 2.86 -18.07
N LYS A 130 3.44 2.72 -16.75
CA LYS A 130 2.38 3.42 -16.00
C LYS A 130 2.55 4.95 -16.04
N ILE A 131 3.78 5.47 -15.90
CA ILE A 131 4.06 6.91 -16.00
C ILE A 131 3.73 7.44 -17.40
N ILE A 132 4.15 6.74 -18.45
CA ILE A 132 3.85 7.10 -19.84
C ILE A 132 2.33 7.18 -20.06
N GLU A 133 1.57 6.23 -19.53
CA GLU A 133 0.11 6.21 -19.62
C GLU A 133 -0.56 7.39 -18.89
N VAL A 134 0.07 7.91 -17.82
CA VAL A 134 -0.40 9.12 -17.13
C VAL A 134 -0.08 10.36 -17.96
N LEU A 135 1.14 10.47 -18.50
CA LEU A 135 1.59 11.63 -19.28
C LEU A 135 0.84 11.78 -20.62
N LYS A 136 0.56 10.68 -21.32
CA LYS A 136 -0.20 10.67 -22.58
C LYS A 136 -1.67 11.07 -22.45
N LYS A 137 -2.22 11.17 -21.23
CA LYS A 137 -3.61 11.61 -20.99
C LYS A 137 -3.75 13.12 -20.86
N HIS A 138 -2.64 13.87 -20.93
CA HIS A 138 -2.59 15.33 -20.87
C HIS A 138 -2.21 15.99 -22.22
N GLU A 139 -2.19 15.23 -23.31
CA GLU A 139 -2.14 15.70 -24.70
C GLU A 139 -3.51 15.49 -25.36
#